data_AF-A0A4Y8KQW5-F1
#
_entry.id   AF-A0A4Y8KQW5-F1
#
_cell.length_a   1.000
_cell.length_b   1.000
_cell.length_c   1.000
_cell.angle_alpha   90.00
_cell.angle_beta   90.00
_cell.angle_gamma   90.00
#
_symmetry.space_group_name_H-M   'P 1'
#
loop_
_entity.id
_entity.type
_entity.pdbx_description
1 polymer ?
#
loop_
_entity_poly.entity_id
_entity_poly.type
_entity_poly.pdbx_seq_one_letter_code
_entity_poly.pdbx_strand_id
1 'polypeptide(L)' 'MTDPLANDMLRAYSLPDVAERLDVSLKTVRRMIDAGELKIFRPHRNGRTVRVSERSLRDLFAHAA' A
#
# COMPACT_ATOMS: atom_id res chain seq x y z
N MET A 1 18.80 14.40 13.79
CA MET A 1 17.57 13.74 14.27
C MET A 1 16.75 13.37 13.05
N THR A 2 16.67 12.09 12.71
CA THR A 2 15.82 11.62 11.61
C THR A 2 14.39 11.55 12.12
N ASP A 3 13.49 12.32 11.52
CA ASP A 3 12.08 12.33 11.88
C ASP A 3 11.48 10.92 11.66
N PRO A 4 10.90 10.27 12.69
CA PRO A 4 10.37 8.91 12.56
C PRO A 4 9.19 8.82 11.58
N LEU A 5 8.41 9.90 11.40
CA LEU A 5 7.35 9.97 10.40
C LEU A 5 7.94 10.06 8.98
N ALA A 6 9.07 10.74 8.81
CA ALA A 6 9.77 10.77 7.52
C ALA A 6 10.31 9.38 7.12
N ASN A 7 10.70 8.55 8.09
CA ASN A 7 11.12 7.17 7.84
C ASN A 7 9.93 6.25 7.49
N ASP A 8 8.76 6.45 8.12
CA ASP A 8 7.50 5.76 7.75
C ASP A 8 7.05 6.12 6.33
N MET A 9 7.25 7.38 5.88
CA MET A 9 6.89 7.78 4.51
C MET A 9 7.66 7.02 3.42
N LEU A 10 8.83 6.46 3.75
CA LEU A 10 9.65 5.63 2.85
C LEU A 10 9.33 4.13 2.94
N ARG A 11 8.53 3.71 3.94
CA ARG A 11 8.11 2.31 4.05
C ARG A 11 7.16 1.95 2.92
N ALA A 12 7.48 0.84 2.28
CA ALA A 12 6.74 0.33 1.15
C ALA A 12 6.44 -1.15 1.38
N TYR A 13 5.17 -1.48 1.49
CA TYR A 13 4.67 -2.82 1.83
C TYR A 13 4.42 -3.63 0.56
N SER A 14 4.68 -4.94 0.60
CA SER A 14 4.28 -5.84 -0.49
C SER A 14 2.75 -6.03 -0.49
N LEU A 15 2.19 -6.55 -1.59
CA LEU A 15 0.74 -6.82 -1.62
C LEU A 15 0.28 -7.81 -0.53
N PRO A 16 1.02 -8.89 -0.22
CA PRO A 16 0.69 -9.76 0.93
C PRO A 16 0.68 -9.00 2.26
N ASP A 17 1.70 -8.18 2.53
CA ASP A 17 1.79 -7.37 3.75
C ASP A 17 0.61 -6.39 3.90
N VAL A 18 0.12 -5.86 2.77
CA VAL A 18 -1.05 -4.97 2.72
C VAL A 18 -2.34 -5.74 2.94
N ALA A 19 -2.46 -6.92 2.34
CA ALA A 19 -3.61 -7.81 2.53
C ALA A 19 -3.79 -8.20 3.99
N GLU A 20 -2.70 -8.56 4.67
CA GLU A 20 -2.71 -8.86 6.11
C GLU A 20 -3.10 -7.65 6.97
N ARG A 21 -2.57 -6.45 6.66
CA ARG A 21 -2.86 -5.22 7.43
C ARG A 21 -4.29 -4.73 7.27
N LEU A 22 -4.86 -4.91 6.08
CA LEU A 22 -6.23 -4.51 5.78
C LEU A 22 -7.24 -5.62 6.12
N ASP A 23 -6.77 -6.82 6.50
CA ASP A 23 -7.59 -8.02 6.69
C ASP A 23 -8.48 -8.34 5.46
N VAL A 24 -7.90 -8.23 4.26
CA VAL A 24 -8.60 -8.51 3.00
C VAL A 24 -7.79 -9.43 2.09
N SER A 25 -8.46 -10.06 1.14
CA SER A 25 -7.79 -10.93 0.17
C SER A 25 -6.83 -10.15 -0.75
N LEU A 26 -5.77 -10.79 -1.24
CA LEU A 26 -4.89 -10.26 -2.29
C LEU A 26 -5.65 -9.82 -3.55
N LYS A 27 -6.75 -10.49 -3.88
CA LYS A 27 -7.63 -10.12 -4.99
C LYS A 27 -8.33 -8.79 -4.73
N THR A 28 -8.75 -8.55 -3.50
CA THR A 28 -9.32 -7.27 -3.05
C THR A 28 -8.28 -6.17 -3.14
N VAL A 29 -7.06 -6.39 -2.64
CA VAL A 29 -5.97 -5.41 -2.75
C VAL A 29 -5.69 -5.02 -4.20
N ARG A 30 -5.62 -6.01 -5.11
CA ARG A 30 -5.45 -5.74 -6.55
C ARG A 30 -6.60 -4.91 -7.12
N ARG A 31 -7.86 -5.24 -6.78
CA ARG A 31 -9.03 -4.46 -7.19
C ARG A 31 -8.97 -3.01 -6.69
N MET A 32 -8.53 -2.78 -5.46
CA MET A 32 -8.38 -1.43 -4.90
C MET A 32 -7.29 -0.62 -5.61
N ILE A 33 -6.20 -1.28 -6.03
CA ILE A 33 -5.17 -0.67 -6.88
C ILE A 33 -5.74 -0.31 -8.25
N ASP A 34 -6.46 -1.25 -8.89
CA ASP A 34 -7.07 -1.03 -10.20
C ASP A 34 -8.15 0.08 -10.16
N ALA A 35 -8.86 0.20 -9.04
CA ALA A 35 -9.83 1.27 -8.77
C ALA A 35 -9.18 2.62 -8.42
N GLY A 36 -7.87 2.66 -8.17
CA GLY A 36 -7.13 3.86 -7.78
C GLY A 36 -7.23 4.23 -6.30
N GLU A 37 -7.83 3.38 -5.47
CA GLU A 37 -7.95 3.56 -4.02
C GLU A 37 -6.60 3.36 -3.31
N LEU A 38 -5.73 2.51 -3.86
CA LEU A 38 -4.37 2.28 -3.36
C LEU A 38 -3.32 2.74 -4.39
N LYS A 39 -2.51 3.74 -4.03
CA LYS A 39 -1.39 4.16 -4.88
C LYS A 39 -0.19 3.24 -4.70
N ILE A 40 0.33 2.75 -5.82
CA ILE A 40 1.53 1.91 -5.91
C ILE A 40 2.69 2.69 -6.49
N PHE A 41 3.91 2.40 -6.02
CA PHE A 41 5.11 3.07 -6.54
C PHE A 41 5.46 2.66 -7.98
N ARG A 42 5.08 1.44 -8.39
CA ARG A 42 5.32 0.90 -9.73
C ARG A 42 4.21 -0.08 -10.09
N PRO A 43 3.67 -0.04 -11.33
CA PRO A 43 2.75 -1.05 -11.83
C PRO A 43 3.42 -2.43 -11.90
N HIS A 44 2.62 -3.48 -11.71
CA HIS A 44 3.04 -4.88 -11.79
C HIS A 44 3.49 -5.21 -13.23
N ARG A 45 4.79 -5.12 -13.51
CA ARG A 45 5.38 -5.65 -14.75
C ARG A 45 6.13 -6.94 -14.40
N ASN A 46 5.82 -8.01 -15.12
CA ASN A 46 6.34 -9.37 -14.98
C ASN A 46 7.60 -9.51 -14.12
N GLY A 47 7.46 -10.19 -12.97
CA GLY A 47 8.57 -10.55 -12.08
C GLY A 47 9.00 -9.49 -11.05
N ARG A 48 8.33 -8.33 -10.97
CA ARG A 48 8.65 -7.29 -9.96
C ARG A 48 7.56 -7.17 -8.89
N THR A 49 8.00 -7.21 -7.62
CA THR A 49 7.15 -7.04 -6.43
C THR A 49 6.54 -5.64 -6.42
N VAL A 50 5.22 -5.56 -6.49
CA VAL A 50 4.48 -4.30 -6.31
C VAL A 50 4.62 -3.86 -4.86
N ARG A 51 4.86 -2.57 -4.68
CA ARG A 51 5.00 -1.95 -3.36
C ARG A 51 4.02 -0.79 -3.19
N VAL A 52 3.26 -0.82 -2.10
CA VAL A 52 2.30 0.21 -1.68
C VAL A 52 2.96 1.10 -0.64
N SER A 53 2.83 2.41 -0.76
CA SER A 53 3.39 3.34 0.23
C SER A 53 2.58 3.35 1.52
N GLU A 54 3.26 3.49 2.65
CA GLU A 54 2.58 3.65 3.95
C GLU A 54 1.61 4.83 3.97
N ARG A 55 1.99 5.95 3.33
CA ARG A 55 1.13 7.13 3.19
C ARG A 55 -0.22 6.78 2.54
N SER A 56 -0.22 5.99 1.47
CA SER A 56 -1.46 5.61 0.79
C SER A 56 -2.33 4.72 1.65
N LEU A 57 -1.72 3.84 2.45
CA LEU A 57 -2.45 3.00 3.39
C LEU A 57 -3.11 3.85 4.49
N ARG A 58 -2.39 4.84 5.01
CA ARG A 58 -2.91 5.77 6.03
C ARG A 58 -4.06 6.63 5.49
N ASP A 59 -3.92 7.17 4.29
CA ASP A 59 -4.96 7.96 3.63
C ASP A 59 -6.25 7.14 3.45
N LEU A 60 -6.13 5.86 3.10
CA LEU A 60 -7.26 4.93 2.98
C LEU A 60 -7.98 4.72 4.33
N PHE A 61 -7.25 4.44 5.41
CA PHE A 61 -7.84 4.28 6.74
C PHE A 61 -8.55 5.55 7.22
N ALA A 62 -8.02 6.73 6.88
CA ALA A 62 -8.64 8.01 7.24
C ALA A 62 -9.91 8.33 6.44
N HIS A 63 -10.15 7.66 5.31
CA HIS A 63 -11.37 7.82 4.50
C HIS A 63 -12.43 6.74 4.77
N ALA A 64 -12.08 5.70 5.51
CA ALA A 64 -12.98 4.59 5.87
C ALA A 64 -13.68 4.79 7.24
N ALA A 65 -13.39 5.89 7.95
CA ALA A 65 -13.98 6.28 9.23
C ALA A 65 -15.01 7.39 9.03
#